data_AF-A0A6M6ICD9-F1
#
_entry.id   AF-A0A6M6ICD9-F1
#
_cell.length_a   1.000
_cell.length_b   1.000
_cell.length_c   1.000
_cell.angle_alpha   90.00
_cell.angle_beta   90.00
_cell.angle_gamma   90.00
#
_symmetry.space_group_name_H-M   'P 1'
#
loop_
_entity.id
_entity.type
_entity.pdbx_description
1 polymer ?
#
loop_
_entity_poly.entity_id
_entity_poly.type
_entity_poly.pdbx_seq_one_letter_code
_entity_poly.pdbx_strand_id
1 'polypeptide(L)'
;MSERNLHQDMTEAERRISNVALMGQVVALDTVRARVRVQAGPITTGWLPFATLRAGPDRTWHPPELGEQVLLVAPGGDLNQGVVVGSIYRADHPAPADSEDVSRTLFKDGAVMEYDRAQHHWRLAVPVGGKIVLEIGPTKLELSDQGARLTAPRIDLN
;
A
#
# COMPACT_ATOMS: atom_id res chain seq x y z
N MET A 1 -1.80 -0.77 -48.90
CA MET A 1 -1.06 -1.02 -47.65
C MET A 1 -0.18 -2.25 -47.88
N SER A 2 1.14 -2.11 -47.78
CA SER A 2 2.08 -3.21 -48.05
C SER A 2 2.08 -4.20 -46.87
N GLU A 3 2.19 -5.51 -47.12
CA GLU A 3 2.27 -6.57 -46.10
C GLU A 3 3.33 -6.30 -45.01
N ARG A 4 4.39 -5.55 -45.36
CA ARG A 4 5.44 -5.14 -44.42
C ARG A 4 4.95 -4.18 -43.34
N ASN A 5 3.98 -3.31 -43.66
CA ASN A 5 3.36 -2.39 -42.70
C ASN A 5 2.41 -3.15 -41.76
N LEU A 6 1.66 -4.12 -42.28
CA LEU A 6 0.76 -4.96 -41.48
C LEU A 6 1.52 -5.76 -40.41
N HIS A 7 2.68 -6.32 -40.76
CA HIS A 7 3.51 -7.04 -39.78
C HIS A 7 4.09 -6.10 -38.71
N GLN A 8 4.55 -4.91 -39.08
CA GLN A 8 5.06 -3.92 -38.12
C GLN A 8 3.97 -3.43 -37.17
N ASP A 9 2.78 -3.14 -37.69
CA ASP A 9 1.63 -2.71 -36.90
C ASP A 9 1.19 -3.81 -35.92
N MET A 10 1.22 -5.07 -36.34
CA MET A 10 0.88 -6.22 -35.51
C MET A 10 1.90 -6.42 -34.38
N THR A 11 3.20 -6.35 -34.66
CA THR A 11 4.24 -6.46 -33.63
C THR A 11 4.17 -5.32 -32.61
N GLU A 12 3.90 -4.09 -33.05
CA GLU A 12 3.73 -2.95 -32.13
C GLU A 12 2.46 -3.09 -31.29
N ALA A 13 1.36 -3.59 -31.87
CA ALA A 13 0.14 -3.89 -31.13
C ALA A 13 0.36 -4.97 -30.06
N GLU A 14 1.03 -6.08 -30.40
CA GLU A 14 1.39 -7.14 -29.46
C GLU A 14 2.27 -6.62 -28.32
N ARG A 15 3.25 -5.77 -28.64
CA ARG A 15 4.11 -5.12 -27.65
C ARG A 15 3.30 -4.21 -26.72
N ARG A 16 2.37 -3.42 -27.24
CA ARG A 16 1.51 -2.55 -26.43
C ARG A 16 0.58 -3.35 -25.53
N ILE A 17 -0.05 -4.40 -26.07
CA ILE A 17 -0.94 -5.29 -25.32
C ILE A 17 -0.16 -5.95 -24.17
N SER A 18 1.05 -6.42 -24.44
CA SER A 18 1.93 -7.05 -23.44
C SER A 18 2.36 -6.09 -22.33
N ASN A 19 2.38 -4.78 -22.59
CA ASN A 19 2.75 -3.75 -21.61
C ASN A 19 1.56 -3.18 -20.84
N VAL A 20 0.31 -3.56 -21.15
CA VAL A 20 -0.88 -3.00 -20.47
C VAL A 20 -0.85 -3.27 -18.97
N ALA A 21 -0.43 -4.47 -18.55
CA ALA A 21 -0.34 -4.86 -17.16
C ALA A 21 0.94 -5.67 -16.92
N LEU A 22 1.76 -5.23 -15.98
CA LEU A 22 3.04 -5.84 -15.65
C LEU A 22 3.16 -6.00 -14.13
N MET A 23 3.72 -7.12 -13.70
CA MET A 23 4.18 -7.26 -12.32
C MET A 23 5.62 -6.76 -12.20
N GLY A 24 5.93 -6.09 -11.10
CA GLY A 24 7.27 -5.60 -10.82
C GLY A 24 7.53 -5.38 -9.34
N GLN A 25 8.71 -4.88 -9.03
CA GLN A 25 9.12 -4.58 -7.66
C GLN A 25 9.49 -3.10 -7.54
N VAL A 26 9.07 -2.46 -6.45
CA VAL A 26 9.43 -1.07 -6.16
C VAL A 26 10.94 -0.98 -5.89
N VAL A 27 11.64 -0.14 -6.64
CA VAL A 27 13.09 0.09 -6.50
C VAL A 27 13.44 1.49 -5.99
N ALA A 28 12.48 2.41 -6.01
CA ALA A 28 12.63 3.74 -5.40
C ALA A 28 11.25 4.28 -4.99
N LEU A 29 11.21 5.01 -3.88
CA LEU A 29 10.05 5.72 -3.37
C LEU A 29 10.41 7.20 -3.16
N ASP A 30 9.61 8.10 -3.74
CA ASP A 30 9.60 9.53 -3.45
C ASP A 30 8.32 9.85 -2.68
N THR A 31 8.44 9.96 -1.36
CA THR A 31 7.32 10.25 -0.46
C THR A 31 6.82 11.68 -0.57
N VAL A 32 7.68 12.63 -0.98
CA VAL A 32 7.31 14.04 -1.14
C VAL A 32 6.40 14.23 -2.34
N ARG A 33 6.64 13.49 -3.42
CA ARG A 33 5.85 13.57 -4.66
C ARG A 33 4.79 12.47 -4.81
N ALA A 34 4.72 11.53 -3.87
CA ALA A 34 3.88 10.33 -3.97
C ALA A 34 4.12 9.59 -5.30
N ARG A 35 5.39 9.22 -5.53
CA ARG A 35 5.82 8.53 -6.75
C ARG A 35 6.73 7.35 -6.40
N VAL A 36 6.69 6.32 -7.23
CA VAL A 36 7.58 5.15 -7.15
C VAL A 36 8.25 4.88 -8.50
N ARG A 37 9.39 4.19 -8.46
CA ARG A 37 9.96 3.53 -9.64
C ARG A 37 9.85 2.03 -9.45
N VAL A 38 9.54 1.32 -10.53
CA VAL A 38 9.30 -0.13 -10.50
C VAL A 38 10.25 -0.82 -11.48
N GLN A 39 10.84 -1.93 -11.05
CA GLN A 39 11.54 -2.88 -11.91
C GLN A 39 10.52 -3.94 -12.38
N ALA A 40 10.19 -3.95 -13.67
CA ALA A 40 9.31 -4.93 -14.30
C ALA A 40 10.10 -5.70 -15.39
N GLY A 41 10.53 -6.92 -15.08
CA GLY A 41 11.41 -7.69 -15.94
C GLY A 41 12.72 -6.94 -16.22
N PRO A 42 13.11 -6.68 -17.49
CA PRO A 42 14.31 -5.92 -17.83
C PRO A 42 14.13 -4.39 -17.74
N ILE A 43 12.92 -3.88 -17.50
CA ILE A 43 12.60 -2.46 -17.57
C ILE A 43 12.54 -1.84 -16.17
N THR A 44 13.28 -0.76 -15.95
CA THR A 44 13.05 0.14 -14.81
C THR A 44 12.22 1.33 -15.26
N THR A 45 11.08 1.58 -14.63
CA THR A 45 10.22 2.71 -14.99
C THR A 45 10.83 4.07 -14.63
N GLY A 46 10.26 5.13 -15.20
CA GLY A 46 10.34 6.47 -14.62
C GLY A 46 9.55 6.58 -13.30
N TRP A 47 9.34 7.80 -12.83
CA TRP A 47 8.54 8.08 -11.64
C TRP A 47 7.05 7.98 -11.94
N LEU A 48 6.40 6.98 -11.36
CA LEU A 48 4.98 6.71 -11.58
C LEU A 48 4.16 6.99 -10.31
N PRO A 49 2.92 7.50 -10.43
CA PRO A 49 2.00 7.52 -9.30
C PRO A 49 1.64 6.10 -8.86
N PHE A 50 1.23 5.99 -7.59
CA PHE A 50 0.62 4.78 -7.06
C PHE A 50 -0.81 5.07 -6.57
N ALA A 51 -1.69 4.10 -6.72
CA ALA A 51 -3.06 4.15 -6.26
C ALA A 51 -3.11 4.04 -4.73
N THR A 52 -4.13 4.64 -4.15
CA THR A 52 -4.47 4.51 -2.74
C THR A 52 -5.98 4.28 -2.63
N LEU A 53 -6.48 3.89 -1.45
CA LEU A 53 -7.89 3.59 -1.26
C LEU A 53 -8.80 4.79 -1.58
N ARG A 54 -8.38 6.01 -1.19
CA ARG A 54 -9.13 7.26 -1.45
C ARG A 54 -8.16 8.41 -1.76
N ALA A 55 -8.47 9.19 -2.80
CA ALA A 55 -7.66 10.35 -3.25
C ALA A 55 -8.52 11.59 -3.56
N GLY A 56 -9.60 11.80 -2.81
CA GLY A 56 -10.51 12.93 -2.96
C GLY A 56 -10.38 13.92 -1.79
N PRO A 57 -11.49 14.55 -1.35
CA PRO A 57 -11.52 15.30 -0.10
C PRO A 57 -11.04 14.45 1.09
N ASP A 58 -11.54 13.22 1.18
CA ASP A 58 -10.95 12.15 1.98
C ASP A 58 -9.75 11.55 1.24
N ARG A 59 -8.65 11.37 1.97
CA ARG A 59 -7.40 10.84 1.41
C ARG A 59 -6.75 9.84 2.35
N THR A 60 -6.20 8.77 1.78
CA THR A 60 -5.45 7.74 2.52
C THR A 60 -3.97 7.79 2.15
N TRP A 61 -3.11 7.42 3.10
CA TRP A 61 -1.66 7.36 2.90
C TRP A 61 -1.10 6.07 3.49
N HIS A 62 -0.60 5.21 2.61
CA HIS A 62 0.14 3.99 2.93
C HIS A 62 0.97 3.67 1.67
N PRO A 63 2.14 4.29 1.52
CA PRO A 63 2.91 4.18 0.29
C PRO A 63 3.52 2.77 0.15
N PRO A 64 3.71 2.27 -1.07
CA PRO A 64 4.50 1.06 -1.29
C PRO A 64 5.94 1.22 -0.80
N GLU A 65 6.55 0.14 -0.31
CA GLU A 65 7.93 0.11 0.17
C GLU A 65 8.93 -0.47 -0.85
N LEU A 66 10.22 -0.21 -0.64
CA LEU A 66 11.29 -0.83 -1.43
C LEU A 66 11.21 -2.37 -1.37
N GLY A 67 11.28 -3.01 -2.53
CA GLY A 67 11.19 -4.47 -2.68
C GLY A 67 9.76 -5.02 -2.72
N GLU A 68 8.76 -4.18 -2.48
CA GLU A 68 7.35 -4.59 -2.55
C GLU A 68 6.97 -4.96 -3.99
N GLN A 69 6.33 -6.11 -4.14
CA GLN A 69 5.83 -6.56 -5.44
C GLN A 69 4.48 -5.91 -5.73
N VAL A 70 4.37 -5.33 -6.91
CA VAL A 70 3.24 -4.49 -7.30
C VAL A 70 2.74 -4.80 -8.69
N LEU A 71 1.48 -4.46 -8.95
CA LEU A 71 0.88 -4.44 -10.28
C LEU A 71 1.01 -3.03 -10.88
N LEU A 72 1.66 -2.95 -12.03
CA LEU A 72 1.74 -1.76 -12.87
C LEU A 72 0.72 -1.88 -14.00
N VAL A 73 -0.13 -0.86 -14.17
CA VAL A 73 -1.03 -0.74 -15.33
C VAL A 73 -0.62 0.46 -16.17
N ALA A 74 -0.42 0.24 -17.45
CA ALA A 74 -0.01 1.26 -18.41
C ALA A 74 -1.09 1.45 -19.48
N PRO A 75 -1.89 2.53 -19.41
CA PRO A 75 -2.91 2.83 -20.41
C PRO A 75 -2.30 2.86 -21.83
N GLY A 76 -2.87 2.08 -22.75
CA GLY A 76 -2.38 1.96 -24.12
C GLY A 76 -1.00 1.28 -24.27
N GLY A 77 -0.48 0.66 -23.19
CA GLY A 77 0.85 0.04 -23.17
C GLY A 77 2.01 1.03 -23.08
N ASP A 78 1.76 2.31 -22.78
CA ASP A 78 2.80 3.31 -22.54
C ASP A 78 3.20 3.35 -21.06
N LEU A 79 4.36 2.77 -20.76
CA LEU A 79 4.91 2.69 -19.40
C LEU A 79 5.21 4.06 -18.79
N ASN A 80 5.34 5.12 -19.58
CA ASN A 80 5.51 6.48 -19.06
C ASN A 80 4.22 7.06 -18.46
N GLN A 81 3.06 6.52 -18.86
CA GLN A 81 1.76 6.85 -18.31
C GLN A 81 1.29 5.82 -17.28
N GLY A 82 2.21 4.94 -16.85
CA GLY A 82 1.90 3.86 -15.93
C GLY A 82 1.45 4.34 -14.55
N VAL A 83 0.64 3.51 -13.91
CA VAL A 83 0.18 3.70 -12.52
C VAL A 83 0.36 2.38 -11.79
N VAL A 84 0.94 2.43 -10.59
CA VAL A 84 0.95 1.27 -9.69
C VAL A 84 -0.43 1.16 -9.03
N VAL A 85 -1.14 0.04 -9.19
CA VAL A 85 -2.55 -0.08 -8.78
C VAL A 85 -2.79 -1.05 -7.63
N GLY A 86 -1.76 -1.73 -7.14
CA GLY A 86 -1.90 -2.62 -6.00
C GLY A 86 -0.62 -3.38 -5.69
N SER A 87 -0.67 -4.09 -4.57
CA SER A 87 0.42 -4.90 -4.03
C SER A 87 0.07 -6.38 -4.11
N ILE A 88 1.07 -7.22 -4.32
CA ILE A 88 0.91 -8.66 -4.50
C ILE A 88 1.80 -9.38 -3.48
N TYR A 89 1.22 -10.26 -2.69
CA TYR A 89 1.99 -11.09 -1.76
C TYR A 89 3.03 -11.94 -2.50
N ARG A 90 4.17 -12.16 -1.85
CA ARG A 90 5.27 -13.00 -2.35
C ARG A 90 5.92 -13.77 -1.22
N ALA A 91 6.82 -14.70 -1.52
CA ALA A 91 7.49 -15.51 -0.51
C ALA A 91 8.18 -14.67 0.58
N ASP A 92 8.83 -13.55 0.20
CA ASP A 92 9.52 -12.66 1.14
C ASP A 92 8.56 -11.81 2.00
N HIS A 93 7.32 -11.60 1.53
CA HIS A 93 6.28 -10.81 2.19
C HIS A 93 4.93 -11.54 2.02
N PRO A 94 4.69 -12.63 2.78
CA PRO A 94 3.48 -13.44 2.65
C PRO A 94 2.27 -12.72 3.23
N ALA A 95 1.07 -13.27 2.98
CA ALA A 95 -0.16 -12.79 3.60
C ALA A 95 -0.03 -12.84 5.14
N PRO A 96 -0.47 -11.80 5.87
CA PRO A 96 -0.28 -11.71 7.31
C PRO A 96 -1.29 -12.55 8.11
N ALA A 97 -2.27 -13.18 7.46
CA ALA A 97 -3.30 -14.02 8.06
C ALA A 97 -3.75 -15.12 7.08
N ASP A 98 -4.32 -16.20 7.61
CA ASP A 98 -4.75 -17.41 6.89
C ASP A 98 -6.21 -17.81 7.15
N SER A 99 -6.98 -16.95 7.85
CA SER A 99 -8.40 -17.15 8.16
C SER A 99 -9.28 -16.11 7.46
N GLU A 100 -10.44 -16.55 6.96
CA GLU A 100 -11.45 -15.67 6.36
C GLU A 100 -12.14 -14.74 7.37
N ASP A 101 -12.03 -15.05 8.67
CA ASP A 101 -12.63 -14.29 9.76
C ASP A 101 -11.78 -13.10 10.22
N VAL A 102 -10.51 -13.05 9.78
CA VAL A 102 -9.51 -12.08 10.23
C VAL A 102 -9.33 -10.97 9.20
N SER A 103 -9.43 -9.72 9.66
CA SER A 103 -8.92 -8.54 8.96
C SER A 103 -7.69 -8.04 9.72
N ARG A 104 -6.51 -8.02 9.08
CA ARG A 104 -5.24 -7.68 9.73
C ARG A 104 -4.42 -6.72 8.87
N THR A 105 -3.84 -5.72 9.52
CA THR A 105 -2.69 -4.96 9.04
C THR A 105 -1.50 -5.27 9.94
N LEU A 106 -0.42 -5.80 9.35
CA LEU A 106 0.87 -6.01 10.01
C LEU A 106 1.83 -4.93 9.54
N PHE A 107 2.40 -4.18 10.48
CA PHE A 107 3.39 -3.15 10.19
C PHE A 107 4.80 -3.73 10.31
N LYS A 108 5.75 -3.12 9.60
CA LYS A 108 7.15 -3.57 9.51
C LYS A 108 7.88 -3.66 10.85
N ASP A 109 7.49 -2.84 11.81
CA ASP A 109 8.03 -2.83 13.18
C ASP A 109 7.39 -3.89 14.09
N GLY A 110 6.42 -4.66 13.58
CA GLY A 110 5.67 -5.67 14.33
C GLY A 110 4.40 -5.14 14.99
N ALA A 111 4.01 -3.88 14.78
CA ALA A 111 2.70 -3.42 15.20
C ALA A 111 1.58 -4.15 14.43
N VAL A 112 0.42 -4.29 15.05
CA VAL A 112 -0.73 -5.01 14.48
C VAL A 112 -2.01 -4.25 14.75
N MET A 113 -2.84 -4.09 13.71
CA MET A 113 -4.25 -3.74 13.81
C MET A 113 -5.07 -4.90 13.26
N GLU A 114 -5.91 -5.49 14.09
CA GLU A 114 -6.64 -6.72 13.76
C GLU A 114 -8.07 -6.74 14.30
N TYR A 115 -8.98 -7.31 13.51
CA TYR A 115 -10.29 -7.74 13.96
C TYR A 115 -10.52 -9.20 13.58
N ASP A 116 -10.75 -10.05 14.58
CA ASP A 116 -11.19 -11.44 14.44
C ASP A 116 -12.70 -11.50 14.74
N ARG A 117 -13.51 -11.77 13.72
CA ARG A 117 -14.96 -11.80 13.86
C ARG A 117 -15.49 -13.09 14.49
N ALA A 118 -14.73 -14.19 14.46
CA ALA A 118 -15.11 -15.44 15.10
C ALA A 118 -14.95 -15.35 16.63
N GLN A 119 -13.95 -14.60 17.09
CA GLN A 119 -13.69 -14.36 18.52
C GLN A 119 -14.33 -13.07 19.05
N HIS A 120 -14.92 -12.25 18.17
CA HIS A 120 -15.40 -10.90 18.52
C HIS A 120 -14.31 -10.03 19.17
N HIS A 121 -13.08 -10.11 18.67
CA HIS A 121 -11.91 -9.53 19.30
C HIS A 121 -11.22 -8.50 18.38
N TRP A 122 -11.16 -7.26 18.85
CA TRP A 122 -10.37 -6.19 18.22
C TRP A 122 -9.04 -6.03 18.95
N ARG A 123 -7.93 -6.12 18.23
CA ARG A 123 -6.58 -5.99 18.77
C ARG A 123 -5.83 -4.87 18.06
N LEU A 124 -5.39 -3.89 18.85
CA LEU A 124 -4.40 -2.89 18.44
C LEU A 124 -3.17 -3.07 19.34
N ALA A 125 -2.07 -3.52 18.76
CA ALA A 125 -0.83 -3.80 19.48
C ALA A 125 0.33 -3.05 18.83
N VAL A 126 1.15 -2.39 19.65
CA VAL A 126 2.39 -1.71 19.22
C VAL A 126 3.57 -2.30 19.99
N PRO A 127 4.78 -2.37 19.41
CA PRO A 127 5.98 -2.82 20.12
C PRO A 127 6.30 -2.00 21.38
N VAL A 128 7.15 -2.56 22.26
CA VAL A 128 7.70 -1.85 23.42
C VAL A 128 8.35 -0.53 22.99
N GLY A 129 8.20 0.53 23.78
CA GLY A 129 8.54 1.91 23.41
C GLY A 129 7.50 2.62 22.54
N GLY A 130 6.47 1.90 22.08
CA GLY A 130 5.36 2.44 21.29
C GLY A 130 4.29 3.17 22.12
N LYS A 131 3.35 3.80 21.42
CA LYS A 131 2.25 4.58 22.02
C LYS A 131 0.97 4.46 21.21
N ILE A 132 -0.16 4.31 21.90
CA ILE A 132 -1.50 4.44 21.32
C ILE A 132 -2.14 5.71 21.87
N VAL A 133 -2.71 6.53 20.98
CA VAL A 133 -3.25 7.85 21.32
C VAL A 133 -4.66 7.99 20.76
N LEU A 134 -5.61 8.38 21.60
CA LEU A 134 -6.95 8.81 21.20
C LEU A 134 -7.14 10.27 21.61
N GLU A 135 -7.57 11.12 20.68
CA GLU A 135 -7.65 12.57 20.86
C GLU A 135 -9.00 13.13 20.39
N ILE A 136 -9.55 14.07 21.16
CA ILE A 136 -10.70 14.91 20.80
C ILE A 136 -10.41 16.32 21.32
N GLY A 137 -9.92 17.20 20.44
CA GLY A 137 -9.46 18.53 20.84
C GLY A 137 -8.43 18.45 21.97
N PRO A 138 -8.64 19.08 23.15
CA PRO A 138 -7.71 19.01 24.28
C PRO A 138 -7.82 17.69 25.09
N THR A 139 -8.83 16.86 24.85
CA THR A 139 -9.02 15.59 25.55
C THR A 139 -8.18 14.50 24.90
N LYS A 140 -7.40 13.77 25.70
CA LYS A 140 -6.45 12.77 25.23
C LYS A 140 -6.34 11.56 26.15
N LEU A 141 -6.43 10.35 25.58
CA LEU A 141 -6.01 9.10 26.21
C LEU A 141 -4.73 8.60 25.56
N GLU A 142 -3.68 8.46 26.34
CA GLU A 142 -2.38 7.94 25.92
C GLU A 142 -2.08 6.62 26.63
N LEU A 143 -1.74 5.58 25.87
CA LEU A 143 -1.30 4.28 26.38
C LEU A 143 0.13 4.02 25.92
N SER A 144 1.00 3.56 26.82
CA SER A 144 2.40 3.24 26.57
C SER A 144 2.87 2.11 27.49
N ASP A 145 4.10 1.64 27.31
CA ASP A 145 4.74 0.68 28.23
C ASP A 145 5.03 1.25 29.63
N GLN A 146 4.96 2.58 29.80
CA GLN A 146 5.08 3.25 31.10
C GLN A 146 3.72 3.46 31.81
N GLY A 147 2.62 3.04 31.19
CA GLY A 147 1.26 3.17 31.72
C GLY A 147 0.33 4.01 30.86
N ALA A 148 -0.79 4.40 31.47
CA ALA A 148 -1.88 5.14 30.83
C ALA A 148 -1.99 6.57 31.38
N ARG A 149 -2.24 7.54 30.51
CA ARG A 149 -2.49 8.95 30.87
C ARG A 149 -3.76 9.45 30.22
N LEU A 150 -4.70 9.92 31.03
CA LEU A 150 -5.90 10.62 30.59
C LEU A 150 -5.77 12.10 30.92
N THR A 151 -5.90 12.97 29.91
CA THR A 151 -5.93 14.43 30.07
C THR A 151 -7.24 14.94 29.51
N ALA A 152 -8.01 15.68 30.30
CA ALA A 152 -9.26 16.30 29.87
C ALA A 152 -9.62 17.48 30.79
N PRO A 153 -10.38 18.47 30.33
CA PRO A 153 -10.92 19.54 31.18
C PRO A 153 -11.80 19.02 32.33
N ARG A 154 -12.47 17.88 32.12
CA ARG A 154 -13.31 17.17 33.10
C ARG A 154 -13.22 15.68 32.82
N ILE A 155 -13.15 14.88 33.89
CA ILE A 155 -13.16 13.42 33.85
C ILE A 155 -14.28 12.96 34.79
N ASP A 156 -15.28 12.29 34.22
CA ASP A 156 -16.33 11.63 34.99
C ASP A 156 -16.04 10.12 35.02
N LEU A 157 -15.99 9.53 36.21
CA LEU A 157 -15.83 8.09 36.43
C LEU A 157 -17.13 7.57 37.04
N ASN A 158 -17.83 6.70 36.33
CA ASN A 158 -19.10 6.09 36.76
C ASN A 158 -18.89 4.66 37.24
#